data_AF-A0A1B7LDC2-F1
#
_entry.id   AF-A0A1B7LDC2-F1
#
_cell.length_a   1.000
_cell.length_b   1.000
_cell.length_c   1.000
_cell.angle_alpha   90.00
_cell.angle_beta   90.00
_cell.angle_gamma   90.00
#
_symmetry.space_group_name_H-M   'P 1'
#
loop_
_entity.id
_entity.type
_entity.pdbx_description
1 polymer ?
#
loop_
_entity_poly.entity_id
_entity_poly.type
_entity_poly.pdbx_seq_one_letter_code
_entity_poly.pdbx_strand_id
1 'polypeptide(L)'
;MHEGLRDLLDEYCESLARVRKLIRRAKANGWEADLKTLYGMEKDLEWTIEYMVTGYPPLQSTGPYRRAVPVDPQKVLVWFSSPPPSPLLPVEQVRRKILAALDILSPQEKEAYLMVVGEGLSYKEAAEIMGVKRATVQSYVERAKVKISKRCAIQQKHKGEREIAAASTTREEVFRDGNQEDTGRAN
;
A
#
# COMPACT_ATOMS: atom_id res chain seq x y z
N MET A 1 10.78 19.58 -20.06
CA MET A 1 10.05 20.63 -19.30
C MET A 1 10.27 21.96 -19.99
N HIS A 2 9.18 22.66 -20.30
CA HIS A 2 9.22 23.99 -20.94
C HIS A 2 9.99 24.97 -20.06
N GLU A 3 10.76 25.86 -20.67
CA GLU A 3 11.63 26.83 -20.00
C GLU A 3 10.83 27.75 -19.05
N GLY A 4 9.68 28.25 -19.51
CA GLY A 4 8.81 29.08 -18.67
C GLY A 4 8.16 28.39 -17.46
N LEU A 5 8.11 27.04 -17.41
CA LEU A 5 7.64 26.33 -16.21
C LEU A 5 8.69 26.40 -15.09
N ARG A 6 9.98 26.39 -15.44
CA ARG A 6 11.07 26.51 -14.46
C ARG A 6 11.09 27.90 -13.85
N ASP A 7 10.96 28.93 -14.68
CA ASP A 7 10.89 30.33 -14.21
C ASP A 7 9.72 30.53 -13.24
N LEU A 8 8.55 29.96 -13.56
CA LEU A 8 7.39 30.01 -12.67
C LEU A 8 7.65 29.28 -11.34
N LEU A 9 8.27 28.10 -11.38
CA LEU A 9 8.60 27.37 -10.16
C LEU A 9 9.58 28.15 -9.26
N ASP A 10 10.54 28.84 -9.85
CA ASP A 10 11.50 29.67 -9.13
C ASP A 10 10.78 30.86 -8.44
N GLU A 11 9.87 31.54 -9.15
CA GLU A 11 9.04 32.61 -8.57
C GLU A 11 8.17 32.14 -7.38
N TYR A 12 7.59 30.94 -7.49
CA TYR A 12 6.81 30.35 -6.41
C TYR A 12 7.69 29.97 -5.20
N CYS A 13 8.89 29.45 -5.45
CA CYS A 13 9.86 29.17 -4.39
C CYS A 13 10.32 30.44 -3.66
N GLU A 14 10.56 31.53 -4.41
CA GLU A 14 10.85 32.83 -3.81
C GLU A 14 9.69 33.35 -2.95
N SER A 15 8.47 33.22 -3.45
CA SER A 15 7.26 33.63 -2.73
C SER A 15 7.09 32.84 -1.43
N LEU A 16 7.33 31.53 -1.45
CA LEU A 16 7.32 30.67 -0.26
C LEU A 16 8.39 31.11 0.75
N ALA A 17 9.60 31.44 0.28
CA ALA A 17 10.67 31.95 1.15
C ALA A 17 10.29 33.29 1.81
N ARG A 18 9.58 34.17 1.10
CA ARG A 18 9.06 35.44 1.64
C ARG A 18 7.99 35.19 2.71
N VAL A 19 7.01 34.31 2.45
CA VAL A 19 5.97 33.96 3.42
C VAL A 19 6.58 33.37 4.69
N ARG A 20 7.56 32.46 4.57
CA ARG A 20 8.25 31.90 5.73
C ARG A 20 9.02 32.94 6.54
N LYS A 21 9.62 33.95 5.90
CA LYS A 21 10.23 35.10 6.60
C LYS A 21 9.18 35.92 7.36
N LEU A 22 8.00 36.14 6.76
CA LEU A 22 6.89 36.85 7.42
C LEU A 22 6.35 36.06 8.61
N ILE A 23 6.19 34.74 8.50
CA ILE A 23 5.76 33.87 9.62
C ILE A 23 6.71 34.02 10.82
N ARG A 24 8.03 34.02 10.57
CA ARG A 24 9.03 34.20 11.64
C ARG A 24 8.89 35.56 12.33
N ARG A 25 8.64 36.63 11.58
CA ARG A 25 8.41 37.98 12.13
C ARG A 25 7.09 38.08 12.89
N ALA A 26 6.01 37.55 12.35
CA ALA A 26 4.70 37.54 12.98
C ALA A 26 4.70 36.74 14.29
N LYS A 27 5.46 35.62 14.35
CA LYS A 27 5.68 34.86 15.60
C LYS A 27 6.42 35.68 16.66
N ALA A 28 7.46 36.42 16.27
CA ALA A 28 8.21 37.26 17.20
C ALA A 28 7.37 38.42 17.76
N ASN A 29 6.42 38.94 16.96
CA ASN A 29 5.57 40.09 17.32
C ASN A 29 4.21 39.69 17.93
N GLY A 30 3.86 38.40 17.96
CA GLY A 30 2.60 37.91 18.52
C GLY A 30 1.34 38.19 17.68
N TRP A 31 1.46 38.33 16.35
CA TRP A 31 0.32 38.62 15.47
C TRP A 31 -0.45 37.34 15.08
N GLU A 32 -1.35 36.88 15.95
CA GLU A 32 -2.10 35.62 15.75
C GLU A 32 -3.00 35.60 14.50
N ALA A 33 -3.65 36.71 14.17
CA ALA A 33 -4.51 36.82 12.99
C ALA A 33 -3.70 36.70 11.68
N ASP A 34 -2.54 37.35 11.63
CA ASP A 34 -1.63 37.29 10.48
C ASP A 34 -1.01 35.90 10.35
N LEU A 35 -0.70 35.23 11.47
CA LEU A 35 -0.17 33.87 11.46
C LEU A 35 -1.12 32.89 10.79
N LYS A 36 -2.42 32.96 11.08
CA LYS A 36 -3.41 32.07 10.47
C LYS A 36 -3.46 32.25 8.95
N THR A 37 -3.45 33.50 8.49
CA THR A 37 -3.44 33.84 7.07
C THR A 37 -2.15 33.38 6.39
N LEU A 38 -0.99 33.63 7.01
CA LEU A 38 0.32 33.24 6.49
C LEU A 38 0.50 31.72 6.40
N TYR A 39 -0.02 30.95 7.36
CA TYR A 39 -0.03 29.48 7.28
C TYR A 39 -0.93 28.96 6.16
N GLY A 40 -2.04 29.66 5.85
CA GLY A 40 -2.84 29.36 4.67
C GLY A 40 -2.04 29.56 3.39
N MET A 41 -1.41 30.74 3.26
CA MET A 41 -0.55 31.08 2.12
C MET A 41 0.62 30.10 1.95
N GLU A 42 1.26 29.66 3.04
CA GLU A 42 2.34 28.66 2.99
C GLU A 42 1.84 27.33 2.40
N LYS A 43 0.71 26.83 2.88
CA LYS A 43 0.11 25.59 2.37
C LYS A 43 -0.29 25.69 0.90
N ASP A 44 -0.87 26.80 0.48
CA ASP A 44 -1.31 27.00 -0.90
C ASP A 44 -0.11 27.01 -1.87
N LEU A 45 1.01 27.64 -1.46
CA LEU A 45 2.25 27.67 -2.22
C LEU A 45 2.92 26.28 -2.28
N GLU A 46 3.00 25.57 -1.15
CA GLU A 46 3.52 24.20 -1.11
C GLU A 46 2.71 23.26 -2.03
N TRP A 47 1.38 23.36 -1.96
CA TRP A 47 0.48 22.58 -2.81
C TRP A 47 0.72 22.86 -4.30
N THR A 48 0.87 24.13 -4.67
CA THR A 48 1.06 24.54 -6.06
C THR A 48 2.40 24.08 -6.61
N ILE A 49 3.48 24.21 -5.82
CA ILE A 49 4.82 23.74 -6.20
C ILE A 49 4.80 22.23 -6.40
N GLU A 50 4.22 21.47 -5.47
CA GLU A 50 4.12 20.01 -5.58
C GLU A 50 3.33 19.60 -6.83
N TYR A 51 2.22 20.29 -7.12
CA TYR A 51 1.42 20.04 -8.32
C TYR A 51 2.20 20.30 -9.61
N MET A 52 2.90 21.43 -9.70
CA MET A 52 3.66 21.81 -10.90
C MET A 52 4.87 20.90 -11.14
N VAL A 53 5.51 20.41 -10.08
CA VAL A 53 6.67 19.49 -10.18
C VAL A 53 6.23 18.08 -10.56
N THR A 54 5.17 17.57 -9.94
CA THR A 54 4.73 16.18 -10.14
C THR A 54 3.78 16.03 -11.33
N GLY A 55 3.07 17.09 -11.70
CA GLY A 55 1.94 17.05 -12.64
C GLY A 55 0.70 16.36 -12.07
N TYR A 56 0.72 15.96 -10.80
CA TYR A 56 -0.37 15.26 -10.11
C TYR A 56 -0.79 16.04 -8.86
N PRO A 57 -2.10 16.22 -8.61
CA PRO A 57 -2.54 16.95 -7.43
C PRO A 57 -2.07 16.20 -6.18
N PRO A 58 -1.46 16.89 -5.21
CA PRO A 58 -1.02 16.24 -4.00
C PRO A 58 -2.22 15.77 -3.17
N LEU A 59 -1.99 14.76 -2.34
CA LEU A 59 -3.02 14.09 -1.56
C LEU A 59 -3.74 15.09 -0.65
N GLN A 60 -4.98 15.42 -1.00
CA GLN A 60 -5.80 16.32 -0.18
C GLN A 60 -6.17 15.63 1.14
N SER A 61 -5.84 16.28 2.27
CA SER A 61 -6.20 15.76 3.60
C SER A 61 -7.72 15.79 3.84
N THR A 62 -8.42 16.76 3.23
CA THR A 62 -9.86 17.04 3.39
C THR A 62 -10.52 17.31 2.03
N GLY A 63 -11.84 17.08 1.90
CA GLY A 63 -12.63 17.41 0.70
C GLY A 63 -13.07 16.21 -0.16
N PRO A 64 -13.97 16.43 -1.13
CA PRO A 64 -14.59 15.37 -1.95
C PRO A 64 -13.59 14.66 -2.87
N TYR A 65 -12.48 15.31 -3.21
CA TYR A 65 -11.45 14.77 -4.10
C TYR A 65 -10.40 13.90 -3.37
N ARG A 66 -10.54 13.66 -2.06
CA ARG A 66 -9.64 12.77 -1.28
C ARG A 66 -9.48 11.36 -1.86
N ARG A 67 -10.51 10.88 -2.57
CA ARG A 67 -10.57 9.55 -3.19
C ARG A 67 -10.44 9.57 -4.72
N ALA A 68 -10.28 10.75 -5.31
CA ALA A 68 -10.15 10.90 -6.75
C ALA A 68 -8.67 10.94 -7.11
N VAL A 69 -8.21 9.93 -7.84
CA VAL A 69 -6.89 9.96 -8.48
C VAL A 69 -7.11 10.38 -9.93
N PRO A 70 -6.58 11.53 -10.38
CA PRO A 70 -6.64 11.85 -11.79
C PRO A 70 -5.76 10.86 -12.54
N VAL A 71 -6.38 10.05 -13.38
CA VAL A 71 -5.71 9.09 -14.24
C VAL A 71 -5.94 9.54 -15.68
N ASP A 72 -4.91 9.39 -16.49
CA ASP A 72 -5.02 9.56 -17.94
C ASP A 72 -6.08 8.59 -18.51
N PRO A 73 -7.11 9.09 -19.21
CA PRO A 73 -8.17 8.25 -19.77
C PRO A 73 -7.65 7.15 -20.69
N GLN A 74 -6.51 7.34 -21.36
CA GLN A 74 -5.91 6.31 -22.21
C GLN A 74 -5.35 5.15 -21.38
N LYS A 75 -4.72 5.43 -20.23
CA LYS A 75 -4.24 4.39 -19.30
C LYS A 75 -5.39 3.61 -18.69
N VAL A 76 -6.48 4.30 -18.35
CA VAL A 76 -7.72 3.69 -17.85
C VAL A 76 -8.27 2.70 -18.87
N LEU A 77 -8.32 3.08 -20.16
CA LEU A 77 -8.81 2.21 -21.23
C LEU A 77 -7.95 0.95 -21.38
N VAL A 78 -6.62 1.05 -21.28
CA VAL A 78 -5.71 -0.11 -21.34
C VAL A 78 -5.93 -1.04 -20.14
N TRP A 79 -6.07 -0.49 -18.94
CA TRP A 79 -6.36 -1.29 -17.73
C TRP A 79 -7.69 -2.01 -17.78
N PHE A 80 -8.72 -1.41 -18.39
CA PHE A 80 -10.01 -2.06 -18.57
C PHE A 80 -10.08 -2.99 -19.79
N SER A 81 -9.25 -2.76 -20.81
CA SER A 81 -9.20 -3.60 -22.02
C SER A 81 -8.44 -4.90 -21.78
N SER A 82 -7.43 -4.90 -20.91
CA SER A 82 -6.83 -6.14 -20.43
C SER A 82 -7.67 -6.67 -19.28
N PRO A 83 -8.15 -7.93 -19.31
CA PRO A 83 -8.67 -8.53 -18.09
C PRO A 83 -7.58 -8.46 -17.01
N PRO A 84 -7.94 -8.30 -15.72
CA PRO A 84 -6.98 -8.44 -14.65
C PRO A 84 -6.23 -9.76 -14.85
N PRO A 85 -4.91 -9.82 -14.58
CA PRO A 85 -4.16 -11.04 -14.75
C PRO A 85 -4.92 -12.17 -14.06
N SER A 86 -5.21 -13.24 -14.82
CA SER A 86 -5.90 -14.41 -14.27
C SER A 86 -5.23 -14.78 -12.96
N PRO A 87 -6.00 -15.01 -11.88
CA PRO A 87 -5.43 -15.24 -10.57
C PRO A 87 -4.36 -16.32 -10.68
N LEU A 88 -3.17 -16.05 -10.12
CA LEU A 88 -2.00 -16.93 -10.18
C LEU A 88 -2.29 -18.36 -9.68
N LEU A 89 -3.40 -18.53 -8.95
CA LEU A 89 -3.88 -19.80 -8.44
C LEU A 89 -5.35 -20.01 -8.82
N PRO A 90 -5.75 -21.25 -9.13
CA PRO A 90 -7.16 -21.61 -9.22
C PRO A 90 -7.93 -21.21 -7.96
N VAL A 91 -9.18 -20.77 -8.13
CA VAL A 91 -10.06 -20.27 -7.04
C VAL A 91 -10.10 -21.24 -5.85
N GLU A 92 -10.14 -22.55 -6.11
CA GLU A 92 -10.18 -23.57 -5.08
C GLU A 92 -8.90 -23.65 -4.23
N GLN A 93 -7.74 -23.36 -4.83
CA GLN A 93 -6.48 -23.27 -4.09
C GLN A 93 -6.43 -22.01 -3.23
N VAL A 94 -6.96 -20.89 -3.74
CA VAL A 94 -7.07 -19.64 -2.96
C VAL A 94 -8.00 -19.85 -1.76
N ARG A 95 -9.17 -20.47 -1.98
CA ARG A 95 -10.13 -20.77 -0.92
C ARG A 95 -9.52 -21.62 0.20
N ARG A 96 -8.82 -22.70 -0.15
CA ARG A 96 -8.13 -23.55 0.84
C ARG A 96 -7.07 -22.80 1.64
N LYS A 97 -6.29 -21.91 0.99
CA LYS A 97 -5.30 -21.09 1.68
C LYS A 97 -5.94 -20.10 2.66
N ILE A 98 -7.05 -19.48 2.27
CA ILE A 98 -7.80 -18.56 3.15
C ILE A 98 -8.36 -19.31 4.36
N LEU A 99 -9.00 -20.46 4.14
CA LEU A 99 -9.54 -21.28 5.24
C LEU A 99 -8.43 -21.71 6.22
N ALA A 100 -7.29 -22.18 5.70
CA ALA A 100 -6.15 -22.56 6.52
C ALA A 100 -5.52 -21.39 7.29
N ALA A 101 -5.69 -20.15 6.82
CA ALA A 101 -5.27 -18.95 7.54
C ALA A 101 -6.27 -18.56 8.64
N LEU A 102 -7.57 -18.76 8.41
CA LEU A 102 -8.63 -18.47 9.38
C LEU A 102 -8.74 -19.49 10.51
N ASP A 103 -8.30 -20.73 10.30
CA ASP A 103 -8.36 -21.80 11.33
C ASP A 103 -7.46 -21.56 12.55
N ILE A 104 -6.55 -20.60 12.50
CA ILE A 104 -5.67 -20.22 13.63
C ILE A 104 -6.39 -19.33 14.64
N LEU A 105 -7.46 -18.69 14.20
CA LEU A 105 -8.19 -17.71 15.00
C LEU A 105 -9.09 -18.43 16.00
N SER A 106 -9.22 -17.86 17.19
CA SER A 106 -10.30 -18.25 18.11
C SER A 106 -11.66 -17.98 17.45
N PRO A 107 -12.73 -18.76 17.75
CA PRO A 107 -14.06 -18.51 17.20
C PRO A 107 -14.52 -17.06 17.34
N GLN A 108 -14.27 -16.43 18.51
CA GLN A 108 -14.61 -15.02 18.75
C GLN A 108 -13.78 -14.05 17.91
N GLU A 109 -12.49 -14.36 17.68
CA GLU A 109 -11.61 -13.56 16.84
C GLU A 109 -11.98 -13.70 15.36
N LYS A 110 -12.33 -14.92 14.93
CA LYS A 110 -12.75 -15.24 13.57
C LYS A 110 -14.06 -14.55 13.21
N GLU A 111 -15.03 -14.59 14.12
CA GLU A 111 -16.32 -13.92 13.96
C GLU A 111 -16.16 -12.41 13.87
N ALA A 112 -15.44 -11.80 14.82
CA ALA A 112 -15.16 -10.36 14.80
C ALA A 112 -14.40 -9.91 13.53
N TYR A 113 -13.42 -10.72 13.08
CA TYR A 113 -12.66 -10.44 11.88
C TYR A 113 -13.52 -10.55 10.61
N LEU A 114 -14.39 -11.56 10.52
CA LEU A 114 -15.30 -11.74 9.38
C LEU A 114 -16.29 -10.59 9.25
N MET A 115 -16.87 -10.13 10.36
CA MET A 115 -17.81 -9.00 10.35
C MET A 115 -17.16 -7.69 9.93
N VAL A 116 -15.96 -7.38 10.43
CA VAL A 116 -15.31 -6.09 10.15
C VAL A 116 -14.60 -6.11 8.79
N VAL A 117 -13.86 -7.18 8.48
CA VAL A 117 -13.01 -7.25 7.27
C VAL A 117 -13.72 -7.93 6.10
N GLY A 118 -14.55 -8.94 6.35
CA GLY A 118 -15.32 -9.63 5.32
C GLY A 118 -16.53 -8.81 4.87
N GLU A 119 -17.40 -8.44 5.82
CA GLU A 119 -18.65 -7.71 5.55
C GLU A 119 -18.50 -6.18 5.56
N GLY A 120 -17.38 -5.66 6.11
CA GLY A 120 -17.12 -4.21 6.15
C GLY A 120 -17.91 -3.44 7.23
N LEU A 121 -18.43 -4.13 8.24
CA LEU A 121 -19.18 -3.50 9.34
C LEU A 121 -18.28 -2.62 10.21
N SER A 122 -18.87 -1.57 10.80
CA SER A 122 -18.17 -0.77 11.79
C SER A 122 -17.94 -1.55 13.09
N TYR A 123 -16.89 -1.18 13.85
CA TYR A 123 -16.63 -1.78 15.16
C TYR A 123 -17.78 -1.63 16.16
N LYS A 124 -18.68 -0.65 15.95
CA LYS A 124 -19.84 -0.43 16.80
C LYS A 124 -20.95 -1.43 16.44
N GLU A 125 -21.27 -1.58 15.16
CA GLU A 125 -22.29 -2.52 14.67
C GLU A 125 -21.88 -3.97 14.99
N ALA A 126 -20.62 -4.32 14.75
CA ALA A 126 -20.10 -5.65 15.11
C ALA A 126 -20.18 -5.92 16.62
N ALA A 127 -20.00 -4.89 17.45
CA ALA A 127 -20.10 -5.00 18.91
C ALA A 127 -21.55 -5.21 19.37
N GLU A 128 -22.50 -4.54 18.74
CA GLU A 128 -23.94 -4.71 18.99
C GLU A 128 -24.40 -6.12 18.60
N ILE A 129 -23.93 -6.65 17.46
CA ILE A 129 -24.24 -8.02 17.01
C ILE A 129 -23.65 -9.08 17.94
N MET A 130 -22.39 -8.91 18.35
CA MET A 130 -21.71 -9.87 19.25
C MET A 130 -22.11 -9.73 20.73
N GLY A 131 -22.82 -8.66 21.11
CA GLY A 131 -23.15 -8.36 22.50
C GLY A 131 -21.92 -8.01 23.38
N VAL A 132 -20.86 -7.46 22.79
CA VAL A 132 -19.62 -7.09 23.51
C VAL A 132 -19.34 -5.59 23.41
N LYS A 133 -18.35 -5.09 24.15
CA LYS A 133 -17.92 -3.69 24.04
C LYS A 133 -17.15 -3.47 22.74
N ARG A 134 -17.28 -2.28 22.13
CA ARG A 134 -16.51 -1.84 20.95
C ARG A 134 -15.00 -2.09 21.08
N ALA A 135 -14.43 -1.78 22.25
CA ALA A 135 -13.00 -1.99 22.52
C ALA A 135 -12.59 -3.47 22.46
N THR A 136 -13.50 -4.38 22.85
CA THR A 136 -13.27 -5.83 22.79
C THR A 136 -13.22 -6.31 21.33
N VAL A 137 -14.16 -5.86 20.48
CA VAL A 137 -14.14 -6.19 19.04
C VAL A 137 -12.85 -5.69 18.39
N GLN A 138 -12.44 -4.45 18.69
CA GLN A 138 -11.18 -3.91 18.19
C GLN A 138 -9.98 -4.77 18.61
N SER A 139 -9.92 -5.21 19.87
CA SER A 139 -8.87 -6.10 20.37
C SER A 139 -8.88 -7.46 19.68
N TYR A 140 -10.05 -8.03 19.38
CA TYR A 140 -10.19 -9.29 18.65
C TYR A 140 -9.70 -9.17 17.20
N VAL A 141 -10.08 -8.10 16.50
CA VAL A 141 -9.65 -7.84 15.12
C VAL A 141 -8.14 -7.64 15.07
N GLU A 142 -7.56 -6.88 16.00
CA GLU A 142 -6.10 -6.63 16.00
C GLU A 142 -5.31 -7.91 16.30
N ARG A 143 -5.76 -8.70 17.29
CA ARG A 143 -5.16 -10.02 17.56
C ARG A 143 -5.24 -10.96 16.36
N ALA A 144 -6.38 -10.97 15.67
CA ALA A 144 -6.56 -11.78 14.47
C ALA A 144 -5.58 -11.38 13.36
N LYS A 145 -5.43 -10.07 13.10
CA LYS A 145 -4.45 -9.54 12.12
C LYS A 145 -3.03 -9.97 12.46
N VAL A 146 -2.62 -9.88 13.73
CA VAL A 146 -1.28 -10.29 14.16
C VAL A 146 -1.06 -11.79 13.95
N LYS A 147 -2.05 -12.64 14.28
CA LYS A 147 -1.96 -14.10 14.09
C LYS A 147 -1.84 -14.49 12.61
N ILE A 148 -2.67 -13.90 11.75
CA ILE A 148 -2.64 -14.14 10.30
C ILE A 148 -1.28 -13.68 9.74
N SER A 149 -0.84 -12.47 10.09
CA SER A 149 0.42 -11.91 9.57
C SER A 149 1.64 -12.76 9.94
N LYS A 150 1.71 -13.25 11.18
CA LYS A 150 2.78 -14.17 11.61
C LYS A 150 2.79 -15.46 10.79
N ARG A 151 1.62 -16.06 10.54
CA ARG A 151 1.51 -17.28 9.73
C ARG A 151 1.95 -17.04 8.28
N CYS A 152 1.52 -15.94 7.67
CA CYS A 152 1.92 -15.58 6.30
C CYS A 152 3.44 -15.35 6.20
N ALA A 153 4.05 -14.67 7.18
CA ALA A 153 5.50 -14.47 7.21
C ALA A 153 6.29 -15.79 7.36
N ILE A 154 5.81 -16.72 8.18
CA ILE A 154 6.42 -18.07 8.32
C ILE A 154 6.32 -18.85 7.00
N GLN A 155 5.18 -18.77 6.29
CA GLN A 155 5.02 -19.43 4.99
C GLN A 155 5.92 -18.84 3.91
N GLN A 156 6.17 -17.52 3.92
CA GLN A 156 7.06 -16.88 2.96
C GLN A 156 8.53 -17.28 3.17
N LYS A 157 8.99 -17.39 4.42
CA LYS A 157 10.35 -17.87 4.73
C LYS A 157 10.60 -19.28 4.21
N HIS A 158 9.70 -20.22 4.51
CA HIS A 158 9.82 -21.60 4.04
C HIS A 158 9.63 -21.75 2.52
N LYS A 159 8.84 -20.89 1.88
CA LYS A 159 8.69 -20.89 0.41
C LYS A 159 9.98 -20.45 -0.27
N GLY A 160 10.62 -19.39 0.23
CA GLY A 160 11.92 -18.93 -0.27
C GLY A 160 13.01 -20.00 -0.11
N GLU A 161 13.11 -20.64 1.06
CA GLU A 161 14.07 -21.72 1.31
C GLU A 161 13.85 -22.95 0.40
N ARG A 162 12.59 -23.33 0.16
CA ARG A 162 12.23 -24.45 -0.74
C ARG A 162 12.44 -24.13 -2.21
N GLU A 163 12.18 -22.90 -2.64
CA GLU A 163 12.45 -22.47 -4.03
C GLU A 163 13.96 -22.38 -4.29
N ILE A 164 14.76 -21.93 -3.33
CA ILE A 164 16.23 -21.95 -3.41
C ILE A 164 16.74 -23.40 -3.46
N ALA A 165 16.24 -24.29 -2.60
CA ALA A 165 16.62 -25.70 -2.58
C ALA A 165 16.21 -26.44 -3.88
N ALA A 166 15.00 -26.20 -4.37
CA ALA A 166 14.53 -26.78 -5.63
C ALA A 166 15.36 -26.27 -6.83
N ALA A 167 15.71 -24.97 -6.85
CA ALA A 167 16.57 -24.40 -7.88
C ALA A 167 18.00 -24.98 -7.85
N SER A 168 18.57 -25.25 -6.67
CA SER A 168 19.86 -25.93 -6.55
C SER A 168 19.80 -27.40 -7.00
N THR A 169 18.74 -28.13 -6.67
CA THR A 169 18.55 -29.53 -7.12
C THR A 169 18.39 -29.62 -8.64
N THR A 170 17.57 -28.76 -9.26
CA THR A 170 17.45 -28.71 -10.72
C THR A 170 18.76 -28.30 -11.41
N ARG A 171 19.61 -27.49 -10.76
CA ARG A 171 20.92 -27.10 -11.30
C ARG A 171 21.97 -28.23 -11.20
N GLU A 172 21.88 -29.08 -10.18
CA GLU A 172 22.71 -30.28 -10.06
C GLU A 172 22.28 -31.41 -11.01
N GLU A 173 20.99 -31.55 -11.30
CA GLU A 173 20.47 -32.54 -12.25
C GLU A 173 20.85 -32.19 -13.70
N VAL A 174 20.74 -30.92 -14.10
CA VAL A 174 21.15 -30.46 -15.45
C VAL A 174 22.67 -30.58 -15.67
N PHE A 175 23.49 -30.58 -14.60
CA PHE A 175 24.94 -30.77 -14.71
C PHE A 175 25.36 -32.25 -14.75
N ARG A 176 24.51 -33.19 -14.29
CA ARG A 176 24.84 -34.61 -14.22
C ARG A 176 24.59 -35.37 -15.53
N ASP A 177 23.63 -34.92 -16.34
CA ASP A 177 23.30 -35.54 -17.64
C ASP A 177 24.32 -35.24 -18.77
N GLY A 178 25.28 -34.35 -18.57
CA GLY A 178 26.27 -33.97 -19.59
C GLY A 178 27.53 -34.86 -19.69
N ASN A 179 27.66 -35.92 -18.90
CA ASN A 179 28.91 -36.71 -18.78
C ASN A 179 28.77 -38.19 -19.16
N GLN A 180 27.72 -38.58 -19.87
CA GLN A 180 27.44 -39.98 -20.21
C GLN A 180 27.22 -40.21 -21.71
N GLU A 181 28.00 -39.55 -22.57
CA GLU A 181 28.10 -39.87 -24.00
C GLU A 181 29.56 -39.77 -24.47
N ASP A 182 30.42 -40.69 -24.04
CA ASP A 182 31.54 -41.19 -24.86
C ASP A 182 32.38 -42.19 -24.04
N THR A 183 32.12 -43.48 -24.18
CA THR A 183 33.12 -44.56 -24.03
C THR A 183 32.44 -45.88 -24.39
N GLY A 184 32.27 -46.14 -25.69
CA GLY A 184 31.65 -47.37 -26.13
C GLY A 184 31.73 -47.65 -27.63
N ARG A 185 32.79 -47.21 -28.30
CA ARG A 185 33.09 -47.65 -29.67
C ARG A 185 34.58 -47.87 -29.84
N ALA A 186 35.03 -49.07 -29.52
CA ALA A 186 36.30 -49.60 -30.00
C ALA A 186 36.21 -51.14 -30.08
N ASN A 187 36.12 -51.59 -31.33
CA ASN A 187 36.53 -52.88 -31.92
C ASN A 187 36.04 -54.19 -31.30
#